data_AF-A0A3N5VUB3-F1
#
_entry.id   AF-A0A3N5VUB3-F1
#
_cell.length_a   1.000
_cell.length_b   1.000
_cell.length_c   1.000
_cell.angle_alpha   90.00
_cell.angle_beta   90.00
_cell.angle_gamma   90.00
#
_symmetry.space_group_name_H-M   'P 1'
#
loop_
_entity.id
_entity.type
_entity.pdbx_description
1 polymer ?
#
loop_
_entity_poly.entity_id
_entity_poly.type
_entity_poly.pdbx_seq_one_letter_code
_entity_poly.pdbx_strand_id
1 'polypeptide(L)'
;MSEDIPDLKELIILIRGAGEMATGVAYRLFQSGFRVCLTEIAKPLAVRREVSFSEAVRLGGITIEGVTAKRVENIQGILDGWHGGWVPVLIDPEASIRKTLNPDVLVDAILAKKNLG
;
A
#
# COMPACT_ATOMS: atom_id res chain seq x y z
N MET A 1 33.02 4.37 10.53
CA MET A 1 32.01 4.80 9.55
C MET A 1 30.68 4.27 10.05
N SER A 2 29.95 5.08 10.82
CA SER A 2 28.54 4.84 11.08
C SER A 2 27.82 5.19 9.78
N GLU A 3 27.38 4.18 9.04
CA GLU A 3 26.34 4.43 8.03
C GLU A 3 25.12 4.93 8.81
N ASP A 4 24.67 6.16 8.52
CA ASP A 4 23.44 6.70 9.09
C ASP A 4 22.27 5.82 8.62
N ILE A 5 21.82 4.92 9.50
CA ILE A 5 20.66 4.07 9.23
C ILE A 5 19.43 4.98 9.32
N PRO A 6 18.66 5.16 8.22
CA PRO A 6 17.48 6.03 8.23
C PRO A 6 16.43 5.51 9.21
N ASP A 7 15.64 6.43 9.79
CA ASP A 7 14.46 6.04 10.58
C ASP A 7 13.52 5.25 9.66
N LEU A 8 12.97 4.14 10.14
CA LEU A 8 12.04 3.32 9.35
C LEU A 8 10.84 4.15 8.83
N LYS A 9 10.49 5.22 9.53
CA LYS A 9 9.45 6.18 9.12
C LYS A 9 9.84 7.06 7.93
N GLU A 10 11.11 7.09 7.55
CA GLU A 10 11.60 7.79 6.36
C GLU A 10 11.52 6.92 5.11
N LEU A 11 11.54 5.59 5.28
CA LEU A 11 11.46 4.64 4.18
C LEU A 11 10.02 4.48 3.66
N ILE A 12 9.86 4.74 2.36
CA ILE A 12 8.59 4.66 1.64
C ILE A 12 8.52 3.34 0.88
N ILE A 13 7.53 2.53 1.23
CA ILE A 13 7.24 1.25 0.57
C ILE A 13 5.97 1.39 -0.27
N LEU A 14 6.11 1.21 -1.58
CA LEU A 14 4.99 1.12 -2.50
C LEU A 14 4.68 -0.35 -2.78
N ILE A 15 3.43 -0.75 -2.58
CA ILE A 15 2.97 -2.11 -2.85
C ILE A 15 1.99 -2.08 -4.02
N ARG A 16 2.30 -2.80 -5.10
CA ARG A 16 1.39 -2.96 -6.23
C ARG A 16 0.41 -4.08 -5.93
N GLY A 17 -0.88 -3.75 -5.96
CA GLY A 17 -1.97 -4.60 -5.50
C GLY A 17 -2.35 -4.29 -4.06
N ALA A 18 -3.63 -4.46 -3.72
CA ALA A 18 -4.18 -4.31 -2.37
C ALA A 18 -5.00 -5.54 -1.94
N GLY A 19 -4.85 -6.67 -2.64
CA GLY A 19 -5.47 -7.95 -2.30
C GLY A 19 -5.00 -8.53 -0.96
N GLU A 20 -5.42 -9.76 -0.67
CA GLU A 20 -5.11 -10.48 0.59
C GLU A 20 -3.61 -10.61 0.86
N MET A 21 -2.83 -11.01 -0.15
CA MET A 21 -1.37 -11.13 -0.05
C MET A 21 -0.70 -9.78 0.20
N ALA A 22 -1.11 -8.75 -0.54
CA ALA A 22 -0.61 -7.39 -0.36
C ALA A 22 -0.97 -6.84 1.02
N THR A 23 -2.16 -7.17 1.54
CA THR A 23 -2.65 -6.75 2.85
C THR A 23 -1.77 -7.31 3.96
N GLY A 24 -1.42 -8.60 3.92
CA GLY A 24 -0.50 -9.19 4.91
C GLY A 24 0.88 -8.51 4.92
N VAL A 25 1.44 -8.23 3.74
CA VAL A 25 2.72 -7.51 3.60
C VAL A 25 2.60 -6.08 4.14
N ALA A 26 1.58 -5.34 3.68
CA ALA A 26 1.33 -3.98 4.10
C ALA A 26 1.12 -3.87 5.60
N TYR A 27 0.33 -4.78 6.20
CA TYR A 27 0.06 -4.83 7.62
C TYR A 27 1.37 -4.96 8.43
N ARG A 28 2.22 -5.92 8.07
CA ARG A 28 3.48 -6.16 8.78
C ARG A 28 4.44 -4.98 8.65
N LEU A 29 4.57 -4.40 7.46
CA LEU A 29 5.42 -3.22 7.23
C LEU A 29 4.91 -2.00 7.97
N PHE A 30 3.61 -1.70 7.88
CA PHE A 30 3.01 -0.56 8.56
C PHE A 30 3.17 -0.66 10.08
N GLN A 31 2.88 -1.82 10.66
CA GLN A 31 3.08 -2.07 12.10
C GLN A 31 4.55 -2.00 12.53
N SER A 32 5.49 -2.17 11.59
CA SER A 32 6.94 -2.01 11.85
C SER A 32 7.42 -0.55 11.74
N GLY A 33 6.52 0.39 11.41
CA GLY A 33 6.80 1.83 11.36
C GLY A 33 7.12 2.38 9.97
N PHE A 34 7.06 1.56 8.91
CA PHE A 34 7.30 2.03 7.54
C PHE A 34 6.14 2.88 7.01
N ARG A 35 6.45 3.82 6.12
CA ARG A 35 5.44 4.51 5.31
C ARG A 35 5.01 3.60 4.17
N VAL A 36 3.82 3.03 4.28
CA VAL A 36 3.29 2.09 3.28
C VAL A 36 2.19 2.75 2.46
N CYS A 37 2.24 2.62 1.14
CA CYS A 37 1.14 2.95 0.24
C CYS A 37 0.87 1.77 -0.69
N LEU A 38 -0.40 1.48 -0.95
CA LEU A 38 -0.81 0.46 -1.93
C LEU A 38 -1.39 1.11 -3.16
N THR A 39 -1.18 0.49 -4.32
CA THR A 39 -1.96 0.78 -5.53
C THR A 39 -2.85 -0.40 -5.88
N GLU A 40 -4.00 -0.11 -6.49
CA GLU A 40 -4.96 -1.13 -6.88
C GLU A 40 -5.72 -0.73 -8.15
N ILE A 41 -6.33 -1.71 -8.81
CA ILE A 41 -7.27 -1.46 -9.91
C ILE A 41 -8.61 -0.92 -9.41
N ALA A 42 -9.31 -0.15 -10.24
CA ALA A 42 -10.58 0.49 -9.88
C ALA A 42 -11.69 -0.51 -9.46
N LYS A 43 -11.60 -1.76 -9.90
CA LYS A 43 -12.53 -2.84 -9.56
C LYS A 43 -11.75 -4.06 -9.04
N PRO A 44 -11.36 -4.06 -7.75
CA PRO A 44 -10.57 -5.15 -7.18
C PRO A 44 -11.28 -6.50 -7.29
N LEU A 45 -10.50 -7.56 -7.44
CA LEU A 45 -10.97 -8.95 -7.59
C LEU A 45 -10.80 -9.78 -6.30
N ALA A 46 -10.73 -9.11 -5.14
CA ALA A 46 -10.52 -9.79 -3.87
C ALA A 46 -11.62 -10.83 -3.62
N VAL A 47 -11.19 -12.06 -3.30
CA VAL A 47 -12.09 -13.17 -2.98
C VAL A 47 -12.52 -13.06 -1.53
N ARG A 48 -11.55 -12.89 -0.62
CA ARG A 48 -11.75 -12.67 0.82
C ARG A 48 -11.69 -11.18 1.13
N ARG A 49 -12.82 -10.52 0.93
CA ARG A 49 -12.96 -9.05 1.03
C ARG A 49 -12.66 -8.50 2.43
N GLU A 50 -13.12 -9.19 3.48
CA GLU A 50 -12.99 -8.72 4.87
C GLU A 50 -11.54 -8.64 5.38
N VAL A 51 -10.61 -9.29 4.68
CA VAL A 51 -9.18 -9.31 5.01
C VAL A 51 -8.33 -8.65 3.92
N SER A 52 -8.94 -7.81 3.08
CA SER A 52 -8.28 -7.20 1.93
C SER A 52 -8.41 -5.67 1.95
N PHE A 53 -7.29 -4.97 2.04
CA PHE A 53 -7.23 -3.50 1.96
C PHE A 53 -7.76 -2.95 0.63
N SER A 54 -7.86 -3.77 -0.40
CA SER A 54 -8.52 -3.42 -1.66
C SER A 54 -9.97 -2.98 -1.47
N GLU A 55 -10.65 -3.41 -0.41
CA GLU A 55 -12.02 -2.94 -0.13
C GLU A 55 -12.07 -1.43 0.15
N ALA A 56 -10.96 -0.80 0.54
CA ALA A 56 -10.86 0.65 0.63
C ALA A 56 -11.20 1.33 -0.71
N VAL A 57 -10.85 0.72 -1.86
CA VAL A 57 -11.20 1.24 -3.19
C VAL A 57 -12.71 1.40 -3.36
N ARG A 58 -13.49 0.41 -2.88
CA ARG A 58 -14.94 0.35 -3.03
C ARG A 58 -15.69 1.11 -1.93
N LEU A 59 -15.22 1.00 -0.69
CA LEU A 59 -15.90 1.49 0.51
C LEU A 59 -15.38 2.84 1.01
N GLY A 60 -14.25 3.32 0.47
CA GLY A 60 -13.53 4.49 0.96
C GLY A 60 -12.56 4.16 2.12
N GLY A 61 -12.79 3.06 2.84
CA GLY A 61 -11.83 2.54 3.82
C GLY A 61 -12.26 1.20 4.42
N ILE A 62 -11.31 0.56 5.10
CA ILE A 62 -11.50 -0.68 5.86
C ILE A 62 -10.50 -0.72 7.02
N THR A 63 -10.87 -1.33 8.14
CA THR A 63 -9.98 -1.57 9.27
C THR A 63 -9.83 -3.07 9.49
N ILE A 64 -8.59 -3.55 9.52
CA ILE A 64 -8.25 -4.96 9.74
C ILE A 64 -7.25 -5.01 10.88
N GLU A 65 -7.61 -5.70 11.96
CA GLU A 65 -6.73 -5.89 13.12
C GLU A 65 -6.09 -4.58 13.64
N GLY A 66 -6.91 -3.51 13.71
CA GLY A 66 -6.49 -2.18 14.18
C GLY A 66 -5.79 -1.31 13.13
N VAL A 67 -5.39 -1.85 11.98
CA VAL A 67 -4.80 -1.08 10.88
C VAL A 67 -5.90 -0.63 9.93
N THR A 68 -6.01 0.68 9.73
CA THR A 68 -6.98 1.27 8.81
C THR A 68 -6.32 1.56 7.47
N ALA A 69 -6.97 1.14 6.38
CA ALA A 69 -6.62 1.53 5.02
C ALA A 69 -7.72 2.40 4.42
N LYS A 70 -7.36 3.48 3.70
CA LYS A 70 -8.32 4.40 3.10
C LYS A 70 -7.99 4.72 1.66
N ARG A 71 -9.02 4.92 0.84
CA ARG A 71 -8.84 5.37 -0.54
C ARG A 71 -8.40 6.82 -0.56
N VAL A 72 -7.39 7.10 -1.38
CA VAL A 72 -6.90 8.46 -1.66
C VAL A 72 -6.89 8.69 -3.16
N GLU A 73 -6.88 9.95 -3.56
CA GLU A 73 -6.98 10.33 -4.99
C GLU A 73 -5.66 10.92 -5.53
N ASN A 74 -4.71 11.27 -4.66
CA ASN A 74 -3.46 11.93 -5.05
C ASN A 74 -2.37 11.77 -3.97
N ILE A 75 -1.18 12.30 -4.27
CA ILE A 75 -0.01 12.27 -3.37
C ILE A 75 -0.26 12.98 -2.04
N GLN A 76 -1.01 14.08 -2.02
CA GLN A 76 -1.32 14.76 -0.77
C GLN A 76 -2.13 13.84 0.16
N GLY A 77 -3.10 13.11 -0.38
CA GLY A 77 -3.85 12.11 0.38
C GLY A 77 -2.97 10.99 0.93
N ILE A 78 -1.91 10.59 0.21
CA ILE A 78 -0.92 9.61 0.71
C ILE A 78 -0.21 10.18 1.94
N LEU A 79 0.30 11.42 1.84
CA LEU A 79 0.99 12.10 2.93
C LEU A 79 0.09 12.29 4.16
N ASP A 80 -1.15 12.72 3.94
CA ASP A 80 -2.15 12.86 4.99
C ASP A 80 -2.45 11.52 5.66
N GLY A 81 -2.39 10.43 4.89
CA GLY A 81 -2.52 9.07 5.40
C GLY A 81 -1.45 8.67 6.37
N TRP A 82 -0.19 8.88 5.99
CA TRP A 82 0.93 8.59 6.87
C TRP A 82 0.94 9.46 8.12
N HIS A 83 0.64 10.76 7.99
CA HIS A 83 0.50 11.64 9.16
C HIS A 83 -0.67 11.23 10.06
N GLY A 84 -1.77 10.75 9.46
CA GLY A 84 -2.97 10.30 10.17
C GLY A 84 -2.89 8.88 10.74
N GLY A 85 -1.78 8.16 10.54
CA GLY A 85 -1.60 6.80 11.05
C GLY A 85 -2.48 5.76 10.35
N TRP A 86 -2.73 5.91 9.05
CA TRP A 86 -3.45 4.93 8.25
C TRP A 86 -2.77 4.69 6.90
N VAL A 87 -3.12 3.57 6.27
CA VAL A 87 -2.50 3.08 5.04
C VAL A 87 -3.25 3.62 3.80
N PRO A 88 -2.65 4.50 2.99
CA PRO A 88 -3.27 4.99 1.77
C PRO A 88 -3.33 3.93 0.66
N VAL A 89 -4.49 3.85 -0.01
CA VAL A 89 -4.74 3.01 -1.17
C VAL A 89 -5.15 3.89 -2.35
N LEU A 90 -4.35 3.88 -3.42
CA LEU A 90 -4.59 4.67 -4.63
C LEU A 90 -5.11 3.76 -5.76
N ILE A 91 -6.07 4.26 -6.54
CA ILE A 91 -6.45 3.61 -7.80
C ILE A 91 -5.37 3.93 -8.85
N ASP A 92 -4.44 3.01 -9.06
CA ASP A 92 -3.31 3.17 -9.98
C ASP A 92 -2.79 1.79 -10.45
N PRO A 93 -3.44 1.17 -11.45
CA PRO A 93 -3.13 -0.18 -11.94
C PRO A 93 -1.66 -0.41 -12.32
N GLU A 94 -1.01 0.64 -12.83
CA GLU A 94 0.35 0.61 -13.35
C GLU A 94 1.39 1.03 -12.31
N ALA A 95 0.97 1.31 -11.07
CA ALA A 95 1.80 1.87 -10.01
C ALA A 95 2.63 3.08 -10.51
N SER A 96 2.02 3.90 -11.35
CA SER A 96 2.63 5.08 -11.98
C SER A 96 3.01 6.16 -10.97
N ILE A 97 2.35 6.18 -9.81
CA ILE A 97 2.66 7.07 -8.67
C ILE A 97 4.11 6.93 -8.21
N ARG A 98 4.79 5.81 -8.48
CA ARG A 98 6.21 5.64 -8.18
C ARG A 98 7.10 6.73 -8.77
N LYS A 99 6.70 7.33 -9.90
CA LYS A 99 7.47 8.38 -10.58
C LYS A 99 7.50 9.69 -9.80
N THR A 100 6.47 9.95 -8.99
CA THR A 100 6.35 11.18 -8.20
C THR A 100 6.56 10.92 -6.71
N LEU A 101 6.13 9.75 -6.22
CA LEU A 101 6.32 9.31 -4.83
C LEU A 101 7.77 8.92 -4.53
N ASN A 102 8.52 8.47 -5.54
CA ASN A 102 9.90 8.01 -5.44
C ASN A 102 10.12 7.03 -4.26
N PRO A 103 9.43 5.87 -4.25
CA PRO A 103 9.54 4.92 -3.15
C PRO A 103 10.92 4.26 -3.12
N ASP A 104 11.43 3.98 -1.92
CA ASP A 104 12.68 3.26 -1.71
C ASP A 104 12.55 1.78 -2.12
N VAL A 105 11.35 1.22 -1.95
CA VAL A 105 11.04 -0.17 -2.27
C VAL A 105 9.71 -0.25 -3.02
N LEU A 106 9.71 -1.01 -4.11
CA LEU A 106 8.50 -1.45 -4.79
C LEU A 106 8.31 -2.95 -4.54
N VAL A 107 7.19 -3.31 -3.91
CA VAL A 107 6.76 -4.70 -3.74
C VAL A 107 5.69 -5.00 -4.79
N ASP A 108 5.96 -5.92 -5.71
CA ASP A 108 4.93 -6.44 -6.59
C ASP A 108 4.19 -7.58 -5.89
N ALA A 109 2.95 -7.32 -5.47
CA ALA A 109 2.09 -8.29 -4.77
C ALA A 109 0.93 -8.78 -5.64
N ILE A 110 0.97 -8.53 -6.96
CA ILE A 110 -0.01 -9.11 -7.89
C ILE A 110 0.44 -10.49 -8.37
N LEU A 111 -0.52 -11.42 -8.49
CA LEU A 111 -0.24 -12.72 -9.07
C LEU A 111 -0.04 -12.57 -10.59
N ALA A 112 1.14 -12.95 -11.08
CA ALA A 112 1.36 -13.07 -12.51
C ALA A 112 0.47 -14.18 -13.07
N LYS A 113 -0.52 -13.82 -13.90
CA LYS A 113 -1.37 -14.78 -14.63
C LYS A 113 -0.68 -15.35 -15.88
N LYS A 114 0.61 -15.12 -16.01
CA LYS A 114 1.50 -15.58 -17.07
C LYS A 114 2.79 -16.01 -16.41
N ASN A 115 3.45 -17.03 -16.96
CA ASN A 115 4.78 -17.35 -16.49
C ASN A 115 5.74 -16.22 -16.92
N LEU A 116 6.35 -15.54 -15.95
CA LEU A 116 7.30 -14.43 -16.18
C LEU A 116 8.76 -14.88 -15.94
N GLY A 117 8.98 -16.19 -15.75
CA GLY A 117 10.29 -16.84 -15.60
C GLY A 117 10.30 -18.24 -16.22
#